data_AF-A0AAN4PKX0-F1
#
_entry.id   AF-A0AAN4PKX0-F1
#
_cell.length_a   1.000
_cell.length_b   1.000
_cell.length_c   1.000
_cell.angle_alpha   90.00
_cell.angle_beta   90.00
_cell.angle_gamma   90.00
#
_symmetry.space_group_name_H-M   'P 1'
#
loop_
_entity.id
_entity.type
_entity.pdbx_description
1 polymer ?
#
loop_
_entity_poly.entity_id
_entity_poly.type
_entity_poly.pdbx_seq_one_letter_code
_entity_poly.pdbx_strand_id
1 'polypeptide(L)'
;MQFSLLSFAALLAATSVNATVYLGLRTNYDGHKSQVAWTNGTPEPCSGFVTIVDSDSNPCGRNFYVDGNNGPFRFEGCGGNGLTLFRNGQFNSNCKFESRTIKCNGGAKIAQAWACY
;
A
#
# COMPACT_ATOMS: atom_id res chain seq x y z
N MET A 1 -22.45 49.55 0.70
CA MET A 1 -22.63 48.69 -0.49
C MET A 1 -21.67 47.54 -0.34
N GLN A 2 -22.20 46.34 -0.16
CA GLN A 2 -21.48 45.12 0.23
C GLN A 2 -20.93 44.44 -1.03
N PHE A 3 -19.61 44.23 -1.10
CA PHE A 3 -18.98 43.48 -2.19
C PHE A 3 -19.11 41.98 -1.90
N SER A 4 -19.85 41.28 -2.75
CA SER A 4 -20.05 39.84 -2.67
C SER A 4 -18.77 39.10 -3.07
N LEU A 5 -18.25 38.27 -2.15
CA LEU A 5 -17.19 37.29 -2.40
C LEU A 5 -17.78 36.08 -3.14
N LEU A 6 -17.37 35.86 -4.39
CA LEU A 6 -17.63 34.61 -5.10
C LEU A 6 -16.51 33.61 -4.76
N SER A 7 -16.77 32.74 -3.78
CA SER A 7 -15.91 31.59 -3.50
C SER A 7 -16.12 30.49 -4.54
N PHE A 8 -15.15 30.29 -5.42
CA PHE A 8 -15.09 29.11 -6.28
C PHE A 8 -14.60 27.91 -5.46
N ALA A 9 -15.52 27.02 -5.08
CA ALA A 9 -15.18 25.71 -4.56
C ALA A 9 -14.76 24.79 -5.72
N ALA A 10 -13.47 24.51 -5.85
CA ALA A 10 -12.98 23.47 -6.75
C ALA A 10 -13.30 22.10 -6.13
N LEU A 11 -14.28 21.37 -6.69
CA LEU A 11 -14.44 19.95 -6.41
C LEU A 11 -13.27 19.20 -7.04
N LEU A 12 -12.31 18.77 -6.21
CA LEU A 12 -11.34 17.75 -6.60
C LEU A 12 -12.10 16.43 -6.74
N ALA A 13 -12.49 16.08 -7.97
CA ALA A 13 -12.89 14.73 -8.30
C ALA A 13 -11.68 13.82 -8.08
N ALA A 14 -11.65 13.10 -6.96
CA ALA A 14 -10.69 12.03 -6.74
C ALA A 14 -10.97 10.95 -7.79
N THR A 15 -10.22 10.98 -8.89
CA THR A 15 -10.20 9.88 -9.84
C THR A 15 -9.73 8.65 -9.07
N SER A 16 -10.66 7.72 -8.79
CA SER A 16 -10.30 6.42 -8.23
C SER A 16 -9.63 5.60 -9.32
N VAL A 17 -8.41 6.00 -9.70
CA VAL A 17 -7.50 5.14 -10.44
C VAL A 17 -7.26 3.94 -9.53
N ASN A 18 -7.53 2.75 -10.05
CA ASN A 18 -7.36 1.51 -9.30
C ASN A 18 -5.86 1.37 -8.96
N ALA A 19 -5.47 1.81 -7.77
CA ALA A 19 -4.06 1.92 -7.42
C ALA A 19 -3.44 0.53 -7.36
N THR A 20 -2.30 0.33 -8.03
CA THR A 20 -1.54 -0.91 -7.90
C THR A 20 -1.00 -0.96 -6.47
N VAL A 21 -1.32 -2.02 -5.73
CA VAL A 21 -0.81 -2.22 -4.36
C VAL A 21 0.28 -3.27 -4.39
N TYR A 22 1.40 -2.95 -3.76
CA TYR A 22 2.53 -3.85 -3.61
C TYR A 22 2.59 -4.39 -2.18
N LEU A 23 3.09 -5.62 -2.03
CA LEU A 23 3.40 -6.23 -0.74
C LEU A 23 4.86 -6.67 -0.74
N GLY A 24 5.56 -6.38 0.35
CA GLY A 24 6.92 -6.83 0.56
C GLY A 24 7.30 -6.99 2.01
N LEU A 25 8.38 -7.73 2.25
CA LEU A 25 9.01 -7.85 3.55
C LEU A 25 10.10 -6.79 3.69
N ARG A 26 9.90 -5.85 4.59
CA ARG A 26 10.91 -4.87 4.97
C ARG A 26 11.85 -5.48 6.01
N THR A 27 13.14 -5.22 5.88
CA THR A 27 14.17 -5.50 6.89
C THR A 27 14.86 -4.17 7.22
N ASN A 28 14.76 -3.76 8.48
CA ASN A 28 15.45 -2.59 9.04
C ASN A 28 16.96 -2.82 9.16
N TYR A 29 17.69 -1.74 9.44
CA TYR A 29 19.13 -1.77 9.70
C TYR A 29 19.51 -2.57 10.97
N ASP A 30 18.60 -2.64 11.94
CA ASP A 30 18.71 -3.42 13.18
C ASP A 30 18.30 -4.89 13.00
N GLY A 31 17.91 -5.29 11.78
CA GLY A 31 17.43 -6.64 11.46
C GLY A 31 15.95 -6.88 11.73
N HIS A 32 15.21 -5.93 12.32
CA HIS A 32 13.76 -6.05 12.51
C HIS A 32 13.04 -6.16 11.16
N LYS A 33 12.08 -7.07 11.10
CA LYS A 33 11.30 -7.34 9.89
C LYS A 33 9.87 -6.85 10.04
N SER A 34 9.23 -6.47 8.93
CA SER A 34 7.80 -6.18 8.89
C SER A 34 7.24 -6.41 7.49
N GLN A 35 6.00 -6.89 7.39
CA GLN A 35 5.26 -6.91 6.13
C GLN A 35 4.71 -5.51 5.88
N VAL A 36 5.07 -4.94 4.72
CA VAL A 36 4.72 -3.58 4.36
C VAL A 36 4.00 -3.52 3.02
N ALA A 37 3.13 -2.54 2.85
CA ALA A 37 2.47 -2.23 1.58
C ALA A 37 2.66 -0.77 1.20
N TRP A 38 2.64 -0.52 -0.10
CA TRP A 38 2.68 0.80 -0.72
C TRP A 38 1.96 0.72 -2.07
N THR A 39 1.70 1.85 -2.70
CA THR A 39 1.07 1.88 -4.04
C THR A 39 2.03 2.40 -5.10
N ASN A 40 1.62 2.30 -6.37
CA ASN A 40 2.30 2.99 -7.46
C ASN A 40 2.23 4.53 -7.37
N GLY A 41 1.35 5.08 -6.53
CA GLY A 41 1.29 6.51 -6.21
C GLY A 41 2.22 6.93 -5.07
N THR A 42 2.78 5.98 -4.32
CA THR A 42 3.70 6.29 -3.21
C THR A 42 5.01 6.86 -3.75
N PRO A 43 5.38 8.12 -3.43
CA PRO A 43 6.56 8.78 -4.01
C PRO A 43 7.88 8.07 -3.69
N GLU A 44 8.00 7.53 -2.47
CA GLU A 44 9.14 6.71 -2.05
C GLU A 44 8.66 5.52 -1.20
N PRO A 45 8.66 4.28 -1.74
CA PRO A 45 8.42 3.05 -0.99
C PRO A 45 9.24 2.87 0.30
N CYS A 46 10.42 3.47 0.47
CA CYS A 46 11.24 3.32 1.67
C CYS A 46 10.81 4.23 2.85
N SER A 47 9.91 5.19 2.63
CA SER A 47 9.40 6.09 3.67
C SER A 47 7.88 6.28 3.66
N GLY A 48 7.21 6.00 2.54
CA GLY A 48 5.76 6.13 2.37
C GLY A 48 4.98 4.81 2.46
N PHE A 49 5.64 3.71 2.82
CA PHE A 49 4.97 2.44 3.06
C PHE A 49 4.12 2.47 4.35
N VAL A 50 3.15 1.56 4.44
CA VAL A 50 2.46 1.23 5.68
C VAL A 50 2.90 -0.14 6.17
N THR A 51 3.11 -0.28 7.48
CA THR A 51 3.29 -1.59 8.13
C THR A 51 1.94 -2.26 8.32
N ILE A 52 1.78 -3.48 7.81
CA ILE A 52 0.57 -4.28 7.96
C ILE A 52 0.66 -5.14 9.22
N VAL A 53 1.82 -5.77 9.40
CA VAL A 53 2.13 -6.60 10.56
C VAL A 53 3.63 -6.63 10.78
N ASP A 54 4.04 -6.69 12.05
CA ASP A 54 5.43 -6.85 12.43
C ASP A 54 5.92 -8.30 12.20
N SER A 55 7.22 -8.43 11.97
CA SER A 55 7.91 -9.66 11.56
C SER A 55 7.53 -10.15 10.16
N ASP A 56 7.85 -11.41 9.89
CA ASP A 56 7.43 -12.24 8.77
C ASP A 56 6.03 -12.87 8.95
N SER A 57 5.23 -12.35 9.88
CA SER A 57 3.87 -12.79 10.16
C SER A 57 2.95 -12.67 8.94
N ASN A 58 1.84 -13.42 8.94
CA ASN A 58 0.84 -13.38 7.87
C ASN A 58 0.15 -11.99 7.78
N PRO A 59 0.25 -11.26 6.65
CA PRO A 59 -0.37 -9.95 6.49
C PRO A 59 -1.85 -10.00 6.10
N CYS A 60 -2.42 -11.17 5.81
CA CYS A 60 -3.81 -11.31 5.37
C CYS A 60 -4.84 -11.11 6.50
N GLY A 61 -6.08 -10.82 6.09
CA GLY A 61 -7.22 -10.65 7.00
C GLY A 61 -7.26 -9.31 7.74
N ARG A 62 -6.32 -8.41 7.46
CA ARG A 62 -6.18 -7.11 8.14
C ARG A 62 -6.45 -5.97 7.18
N ASN A 63 -7.19 -4.98 7.65
CA ASN A 63 -7.38 -3.74 6.91
C ASN A 63 -6.16 -2.84 7.09
N PHE A 64 -5.70 -2.21 6.02
CA PHE A 64 -4.65 -1.21 6.03
C PHE A 64 -5.00 -0.05 5.09
N TYR A 65 -4.36 1.09 5.32
CA TYR A 65 -4.51 2.30 4.54
C TYR A 65 -3.13 2.79 4.09
N VAL A 66 -3.05 3.27 2.87
CA VAL A 66 -1.81 3.76 2.23
C VAL A 66 -2.03 5.20 1.77
N ASP A 67 -0.94 5.93 1.52
CA ASP A 67 -0.97 7.27 0.88
C ASP A 67 -2.01 8.26 1.45
N GLY A 68 -2.11 8.36 2.78
CA GLY A 68 -3.00 9.35 3.43
C GLY A 68 -4.49 9.01 3.36
N ASN A 69 -4.86 7.79 3.80
CA ASN A 69 -6.22 7.23 3.88
C ASN A 69 -6.78 6.58 2.59
N ASN A 70 -5.94 6.24 1.63
CA ASN A 70 -6.36 5.37 0.53
C ASN A 70 -6.57 3.94 1.07
N GLY A 71 -7.83 3.50 1.12
CA GLY A 71 -8.23 2.21 1.68
C GLY A 71 -9.66 2.26 2.26
N PRO A 72 -10.05 1.26 3.09
CA PRO A 72 -9.24 0.13 3.53
C PRO A 72 -8.94 -0.88 2.41
N PHE A 73 -7.70 -1.33 2.38
CA PHE A 73 -7.26 -2.50 1.64
C PHE A 73 -7.11 -3.70 2.56
N ARG A 74 -7.29 -4.91 2.02
CA ARG A 74 -7.07 -6.16 2.77
C ARG A 74 -6.54 -7.23 1.84
N PHE A 75 -5.46 -7.88 2.23
CA PHE A 75 -4.97 -9.07 1.55
C PHE A 75 -5.73 -10.31 2.00
N GLU A 76 -6.01 -11.21 1.07
CA GLU A 76 -6.59 -12.52 1.30
C GLU A 76 -5.83 -13.60 0.52
N GLY A 77 -5.80 -14.83 1.02
CA GLY A 77 -5.12 -15.95 0.36
C GLY A 77 -3.61 -16.07 0.63
N CYS A 78 -3.06 -15.38 1.63
CA CYS A 78 -1.66 -15.53 2.04
C CYS A 78 -1.39 -16.99 2.46
N GLY A 79 -0.52 -17.67 1.72
CA GLY A 79 -0.18 -19.09 1.94
C GLY A 79 -0.95 -20.09 1.07
N GLY A 80 -1.82 -19.63 0.16
CA GLY A 80 -2.53 -20.46 -0.81
C GLY A 80 -2.06 -20.29 -2.27
N ASN A 81 -2.89 -20.73 -3.22
CA ASN A 81 -2.63 -20.70 -4.68
C ASN A 81 -2.69 -19.29 -5.32
N GLY A 82 -2.77 -18.23 -4.52
CA GLY A 82 -2.79 -16.86 -5.02
C GLY A 82 -3.12 -15.85 -3.92
N LEU A 83 -2.46 -14.69 -3.99
CA LEU A 83 -2.77 -13.54 -3.15
C LEU A 83 -3.81 -12.67 -3.86
N THR A 84 -4.81 -12.22 -3.12
CA THR A 84 -5.86 -11.32 -3.62
C THR A 84 -5.94 -10.05 -2.80
N LEU A 85 -6.26 -8.95 -3.47
CA LEU A 85 -6.47 -7.66 -2.84
C LEU A 85 -7.97 -7.35 -2.82
N PHE A 86 -8.45 -6.95 -1.67
CA PHE A 86 -9.78 -6.38 -1.46
C PHE A 86 -9.65 -4.90 -1.14
N ARG A 87 -10.62 -4.10 -1.59
CA ARG A 87 -10.76 -2.69 -1.22
C ARG A 87 -12.21 -2.44 -0.79
N ASN A 88 -12.41 -1.81 0.36
CA ASN A 88 -13.76 -1.55 0.91
C ASN A 88 -14.63 -2.82 1.01
N GLY A 89 -14.01 -3.96 1.34
CA GLY A 89 -14.69 -5.26 1.44
C GLY A 89 -15.03 -5.93 0.10
N GLN A 90 -14.78 -5.29 -1.04
CA GLN A 90 -15.00 -5.85 -2.37
C GLN A 90 -13.70 -6.34 -2.99
N PHE A 91 -13.78 -7.36 -3.84
CA PHE A 91 -12.65 -7.81 -4.64
C PHE A 91 -12.14 -6.64 -5.48
N ASN A 92 -10.83 -6.42 -5.44
CA ASN A 92 -10.17 -5.38 -6.22
C ASN A 92 -9.35 -5.99 -7.37
N SER A 93 -8.42 -6.89 -7.05
CA SER A 93 -7.51 -7.49 -8.02
C SER A 93 -6.89 -8.80 -7.49
N ASN A 94 -6.42 -9.63 -8.42
CA ASN A 94 -5.51 -10.73 -8.10
C ASN A 94 -4.09 -10.18 -8.10
N CYS A 95 -3.25 -10.65 -7.19
CA CYS A 95 -1.86 -10.27 -7.12
C CYS A 95 -0.99 -11.26 -7.91
N LYS A 96 0.04 -10.74 -8.55
CA LYS A 96 1.08 -11.52 -9.21
C LYS A 96 2.35 -11.48 -8.40
N PHE A 97 3.04 -12.61 -8.37
CA PHE A 97 4.35 -12.67 -7.74
C PHE A 97 5.33 -11.88 -8.60
N GLU A 98 5.94 -10.86 -8.00
CA GLU A 98 6.88 -9.96 -8.67
C GLU A 98 8.01 -9.64 -7.69
N SER A 99 9.07 -10.44 -7.76
CA SER A 99 10.20 -10.34 -6.85
C SER A 99 11.14 -9.21 -7.23
N ARG A 100 11.31 -8.25 -6.32
CA ARG A 100 12.21 -7.11 -6.46
C ARG A 100 12.81 -6.74 -5.11
N THR A 101 14.09 -6.35 -5.08
CA THR A 101 14.68 -5.75 -3.88
C THR A 101 14.79 -4.25 -4.04
N ILE A 102 14.17 -3.49 -3.14
CA ILE A 102 14.30 -2.04 -3.01
C ILE A 102 15.33 -1.78 -1.93
N LYS A 103 16.42 -1.11 -2.30
CA LYS A 103 17.45 -0.68 -1.35
C LYS A 103 17.02 0.63 -0.73
N CYS A 104 16.91 0.67 0.58
CA CYS A 104 16.61 1.88 1.34
C CYS A 104 17.89 2.43 1.98
N ASN A 105 17.86 3.69 2.37
CA ASN A 105 19.00 4.30 3.05
C ASN A 105 19.29 3.61 4.40
N GLY A 106 20.54 3.70 4.88
CA GLY A 106 20.95 3.10 6.15
C GLY A 106 21.03 1.57 6.15
N GLY A 107 21.03 0.93 4.99
CA GLY A 107 21.13 -0.54 4.86
C GLY A 107 19.80 -1.29 5.02
N ALA A 108 18.70 -0.58 5.28
CA ALA A 108 17.38 -1.16 5.22
C ALA A 108 17.02 -1.59 3.79
N LYS A 109 16.12 -2.56 3.65
CA LYS A 109 15.67 -3.05 2.34
C LYS A 109 14.23 -3.53 2.40
N ILE A 110 13.55 -3.48 1.25
CA ILE A 110 12.23 -4.10 1.07
C ILE A 110 12.36 -5.16 -0.01
N ALA A 111 12.07 -6.41 0.35
CA ALA A 111 11.90 -7.50 -0.59
C ALA A 111 10.44 -7.51 -1.05
N GLN A 112 10.13 -6.83 -2.15
CA GLN A 112 8.84 -6.91 -2.82
C GLN A 112 8.62 -8.33 -3.30
N ALA A 113 7.45 -8.89 -2.99
CA ALA A 113 7.05 -10.23 -3.41
C ALA A 113 5.81 -10.21 -4.30
N TRP A 114 4.91 -9.25 -4.13
CA TRP A 114 3.64 -9.22 -4.86
C TRP A 114 3.28 -7.82 -5.36
N ALA A 115 2.61 -7.80 -6.51
CA ALA A 115 1.98 -6.61 -7.09
C ALA A 115 0.54 -6.96 -7.49
N CYS A 116 -0.42 -6.12 -7.09
CA CYS A 116 -1.86 -6.32 -7.32
C CYS A 116 -2.40 -5.19 -8.19
N TYR A 117 -2.86 -5.50 -9.40
CA TYR A 117 -3.29 -4.54 -10.42
C TYR A 117 -4.34 -5.15 -11.35
#